data_AF-R7Z0A0-F1
#
_entry.id   AF-R7Z0A0-F1
#
_cell.length_a   1.000
_cell.length_b   1.000
_cell.length_c   1.000
_cell.angle_alpha   90.00
_cell.angle_beta   90.00
_cell.angle_gamma   90.00
#
_symmetry.space_group_name_H-M   'P 1'
#
loop_
_entity.id
_entity.type
_entity.pdbx_description
1 polymer ?
#
loop_
_entity_poly.entity_id
_entity_poly.type
_entity_poly.pdbx_seq_one_letter_code
_entity_poly.pdbx_strand_id
1 'polypeptide(L)'
;MPPLDVLMVWHSYLLNPRCFFEDCWRYSKLDLYATGLPWKAIDGCIDNVTFQYVTSAAAEPSFEVKTGRFWRNLDDKDSKTFPCGKCSRAVSVPWTAGYKQREPEFTAGYGYADRDFAARCQHCKTYYNHNVLRAEKFRHDVELMFEQDCPLPGTVTSTEGLLPPGRSEKDVLQCFFPNWLVAEARSGYLEKTWELSLYPNNSPSMEKIRDGLDLSLHDLDVIIRLMPSRRRAPQKRNAKEKFAMRRMMSRYWFNSSSFALDLVGAVIRQGSFVEKMHNIDWLHSPALQSTMDRLIKKYGRFFAIMADNPGRMAVPTLDVDLAWHTHQLASRAYYLYSEKHARSLIDHDDKVEENDLSDAFAWTSKMYQAKYGEPYSACTCWYCEAVRESHTSSLSRIFKSKSYAASKNLHDAPDAASSDLLKSPHISAHNAIRDQDSEAKARVNAAKLDKAYHQACARARKEGRKELERNEYFYTYAWGYPMTSPAYVPYGVDPCAAGNGRSYATHPYYVNKSPDVYGNCMAGTGGESGGSSGGCGGLGGCGGSGGGGCGGGGGGGGGGGGCGGGGG
;
A
#
# COMPACT_ATOMS: atom_id res chain seq x y z
N MET A 1 20.36 -19.32 -9.02
CA MET A 1 19.63 -18.24 -8.31
C MET A 1 19.91 -16.93 -9.02
N PRO A 2 19.00 -15.93 -9.00
CA PRO A 2 19.29 -14.60 -9.55
C PRO A 2 20.15 -13.75 -8.57
N PRO A 3 20.61 -12.55 -8.97
CA PRO A 3 21.31 -11.65 -8.06
C PRO A 3 20.40 -11.14 -6.92
N LEU A 4 21.01 -10.57 -5.88
CA LEU A 4 20.33 -10.21 -4.63
C LEU A 4 19.32 -9.06 -4.79
N ASP A 5 19.59 -8.08 -5.67
CA ASP A 5 18.66 -6.99 -5.98
C ASP A 5 17.41 -7.51 -6.71
N VAL A 6 17.57 -8.47 -7.63
CA VAL A 6 16.46 -9.17 -8.29
C VAL A 6 15.65 -10.01 -7.28
N LEU A 7 16.30 -10.65 -6.30
CA LEU A 7 15.59 -11.29 -5.18
C LEU A 7 14.79 -10.29 -4.35
N MET A 8 15.33 -9.10 -4.08
CA MET A 8 14.64 -8.04 -3.33
C MET A 8 13.40 -7.50 -4.09
N VAL A 9 13.52 -7.33 -5.42
CA VAL A 9 12.38 -6.98 -6.29
C VAL A 9 11.31 -8.09 -6.26
N TRP A 10 11.71 -9.36 -6.39
CA TRP A 10 10.77 -10.49 -6.37
C TRP A 10 10.08 -10.63 -5.00
N HIS A 11 10.83 -10.50 -3.90
CA HIS A 11 10.31 -10.47 -2.54
C HIS A 11 9.24 -9.38 -2.39
N SER A 12 9.57 -8.13 -2.71
CA SER A 12 8.66 -6.98 -2.59
C SER A 12 7.40 -7.13 -3.45
N TYR A 13 7.51 -7.83 -4.59
CA TYR A 13 6.38 -8.11 -5.45
C TYR A 13 5.43 -9.17 -4.85
N LEU A 14 5.98 -10.26 -4.30
CA LEU A 14 5.21 -11.31 -3.64
C LEU A 14 4.39 -10.82 -2.43
N LEU A 15 4.86 -9.75 -1.76
CA LEU A 15 4.11 -9.08 -0.68
C LEU A 15 2.81 -8.41 -1.15
N ASN A 16 2.60 -8.28 -2.46
CA ASN A 16 1.36 -7.80 -3.06
C ASN A 16 0.64 -8.98 -3.74
N PRO A 17 0.08 -9.93 -2.96
CA PRO A 17 -0.28 -11.27 -3.45
C PRO A 17 -1.31 -11.23 -4.56
N ARG A 18 -2.21 -10.24 -4.53
CA ARG A 18 -3.20 -10.01 -5.59
C ARG A 18 -2.58 -9.51 -6.88
N CYS A 19 -1.73 -8.48 -6.80
CA CYS A 19 -1.07 -7.88 -7.96
C CYS A 19 -0.17 -8.90 -8.66
N PHE A 20 0.61 -9.63 -7.87
CA PHE A 20 1.48 -10.70 -8.34
C PHE A 20 0.69 -11.87 -8.96
N PHE A 21 -0.45 -12.25 -8.36
CA PHE A 21 -1.35 -13.25 -8.93
C PHE A 21 -1.90 -12.82 -10.30
N GLU A 22 -2.45 -11.62 -10.41
CA GLU A 22 -3.09 -11.16 -11.65
C GLU A 22 -2.09 -11.05 -12.81
N ASP A 23 -0.86 -10.57 -12.58
CA ASP A 23 0.16 -10.56 -13.62
C ASP A 23 0.70 -11.96 -13.94
N CYS A 24 0.86 -12.84 -12.94
CA CYS A 24 1.20 -14.25 -13.21
C CYS A 24 0.09 -14.94 -14.04
N TRP A 25 -1.18 -14.55 -13.88
CA TRP A 25 -2.26 -15.01 -14.74
C TRP A 25 -2.12 -14.45 -16.16
N ARG A 26 -2.03 -13.12 -16.30
CA ARG A 26 -1.94 -12.41 -17.59
C ARG A 26 -0.73 -12.83 -18.44
N TYR A 27 0.42 -13.10 -17.81
CA TYR A 27 1.65 -13.52 -18.48
C TYR A 27 1.82 -15.05 -18.57
N SER A 28 0.81 -15.85 -18.21
CA SER A 28 0.86 -17.32 -18.21
C SER A 28 2.06 -17.87 -17.40
N LYS A 29 2.24 -17.35 -16.18
CA LYS A 29 3.29 -17.70 -15.21
C LYS A 29 2.71 -18.21 -13.88
N LEU A 30 1.57 -18.90 -13.91
CA LEU A 30 0.96 -19.45 -12.69
C LEU A 30 1.85 -20.47 -11.96
N ASP A 31 2.80 -21.13 -12.64
CA ASP A 31 3.81 -21.97 -11.99
C ASP A 31 4.77 -21.16 -11.09
N LEU A 32 5.12 -19.93 -11.50
CA LEU A 32 5.91 -19.01 -10.68
C LEU A 32 5.14 -18.60 -9.42
N TYR A 33 3.84 -18.30 -9.59
CA TYR A 33 2.93 -18.04 -8.47
C TYR A 33 2.77 -19.25 -7.53
N ALA A 34 2.65 -20.45 -8.09
CA ALA A 34 2.51 -21.68 -7.32
C ALA A 34 3.78 -22.05 -6.56
N THR A 35 4.96 -21.69 -7.09
CA THR A 35 6.27 -21.92 -6.47
C THR A 35 6.51 -20.99 -5.27
N GLY A 36 6.13 -19.71 -5.38
CA GLY A 36 6.47 -18.70 -4.39
C GLY A 36 7.98 -18.41 -4.33
N LEU A 37 8.45 -17.82 -3.22
CA LEU A 37 9.88 -17.57 -3.01
C LEU A 37 10.60 -18.89 -2.64
N PRO A 38 11.68 -19.29 -3.35
CA PRO A 38 12.32 -20.60 -3.18
C PRO A 38 13.26 -20.60 -1.96
N TRP A 39 12.70 -20.47 -0.76
CA TRP A 39 13.44 -20.29 0.50
C TRP A 39 14.61 -21.27 0.70
N LYS A 40 14.41 -22.58 0.48
CA LYS A 40 15.48 -23.59 0.61
C LYS A 40 16.68 -23.35 -0.32
N ALA A 41 16.45 -22.76 -1.50
CA ALA A 41 17.52 -22.44 -2.44
C ALA A 41 18.19 -21.09 -2.14
N ILE A 42 17.48 -20.16 -1.49
CA ILE A 42 18.03 -18.89 -0.99
C ILE A 42 18.91 -19.14 0.23
N ASP A 43 18.39 -19.90 1.20
CA ASP A 43 19.08 -20.33 2.43
C ASP A 43 20.42 -21.01 2.10
N GLY A 44 20.43 -21.98 1.18
CA GLY A 44 21.66 -22.61 0.69
C GLY A 44 22.61 -21.71 -0.12
N CYS A 45 22.28 -20.43 -0.32
CA CYS A 45 23.15 -19.41 -0.93
C CYS A 45 23.52 -18.28 0.06
N ILE A 46 23.18 -18.39 1.35
CA ILE A 46 23.53 -17.40 2.38
C ILE A 46 24.44 -18.09 3.41
N ASP A 47 25.62 -17.52 3.64
CA ASP A 47 26.49 -17.99 4.71
C ASP A 47 25.96 -17.55 6.08
N ASN A 48 25.68 -18.51 6.97
CA ASN A 48 25.01 -18.28 8.25
C ASN A 48 25.89 -17.60 9.34
N VAL A 49 27.11 -17.18 9.01
CA VAL A 49 28.01 -16.46 9.94
C VAL A 49 28.34 -15.07 9.42
N THR A 50 28.60 -14.94 8.11
CA THR A 50 28.98 -13.70 7.45
C THR A 50 27.83 -12.99 6.74
N PHE A 51 26.67 -13.67 6.60
CA PHE A 51 25.50 -13.26 5.83
C PHE A 51 25.79 -12.89 4.37
N GLN A 52 26.92 -13.37 3.82
CA GLN A 52 27.25 -13.16 2.41
C GLN A 52 26.36 -14.02 1.51
N TYR A 53 25.78 -13.39 0.49
CA TYR A 53 25.03 -14.08 -0.55
C TYR A 53 25.98 -14.61 -1.63
N VAL A 54 26.24 -15.91 -1.61
CA VAL A 54 27.15 -16.61 -2.53
C VAL A 54 26.38 -17.68 -3.28
N THR A 55 26.38 -17.60 -4.61
CA THR A 55 25.65 -18.54 -5.47
C THR A 55 26.61 -19.48 -6.20
N SER A 56 26.09 -20.51 -6.87
CA SER A 56 26.91 -21.41 -7.68
C SER A 56 27.58 -20.66 -8.85
N ALA A 57 28.79 -21.07 -9.24
CA ALA A 57 29.54 -20.43 -10.33
C ALA A 57 28.83 -20.40 -11.70
N ALA A 58 27.78 -21.20 -11.88
CA ALA A 58 26.94 -21.19 -13.09
C ALA A 58 25.77 -20.19 -13.03
N ALA A 59 25.46 -19.61 -11.86
CA ALA A 59 24.30 -18.74 -11.66
C ALA A 59 24.46 -17.38 -12.35
N GLU A 60 25.61 -16.75 -12.18
CA GLU A 60 26.00 -15.48 -12.81
C GLU A 60 25.95 -15.57 -14.35
N PRO A 61 26.76 -16.40 -15.03
CA PRO A 61 26.70 -16.50 -16.49
C PRO A 61 25.33 -16.98 -17.00
N SER A 62 24.61 -17.84 -16.26
CA SER A 62 23.25 -18.22 -16.64
C SER A 62 22.24 -17.07 -16.51
N PHE A 63 22.44 -16.11 -15.59
CA PHE A 63 21.59 -14.94 -15.48
C PHE A 63 21.85 -14.01 -16.67
N GLU A 64 23.11 -13.63 -16.88
CA GLU A 64 23.49 -12.65 -17.91
C GLU A 64 23.09 -13.11 -19.31
N VAL A 65 23.34 -14.38 -19.65
CA VAL A 65 22.96 -14.96 -20.96
C VAL A 65 21.44 -15.01 -21.15
N LYS A 66 20.65 -15.21 -20.09
CA LYS A 66 19.18 -15.31 -20.19
C LYS A 66 18.47 -13.97 -20.20
N THR A 67 19.04 -12.95 -19.55
CA THR A 67 18.39 -11.63 -19.36
C THR A 67 18.99 -10.53 -20.24
N GLY A 68 20.23 -10.70 -20.71
CA GLY A 68 21.00 -9.63 -21.34
C GLY A 68 21.36 -8.50 -20.37
N ARG A 69 21.46 -8.81 -19.06
CA ARG A 69 21.77 -7.88 -17.97
C ARG A 69 22.95 -8.39 -17.16
N PHE A 70 23.83 -7.49 -16.76
CA PHE A 70 24.94 -7.87 -15.87
C PHE A 70 24.43 -8.34 -14.51
N TRP A 71 25.17 -9.27 -13.88
CA TRP A 71 24.84 -9.78 -12.54
C TRP A 71 24.87 -8.68 -11.48
N ARG A 72 25.78 -7.70 -11.63
CA ARG A 72 25.80 -6.47 -10.86
C ARG A 72 25.12 -5.37 -11.67
N ASN A 73 23.99 -4.87 -11.17
CA ASN A 73 23.22 -3.80 -11.81
C ASN A 73 24.00 -2.48 -12.03
N LEU A 74 25.09 -2.25 -11.29
CA LEU A 74 25.99 -1.10 -11.47
C LEU A 74 26.88 -1.20 -12.72
N ASP A 75 27.06 -2.40 -13.27
CA ASP A 75 27.85 -2.65 -14.49
C ASP A 75 26.95 -2.57 -15.75
N ASP A 76 25.63 -2.40 -15.57
CA ASP A 76 24.63 -2.17 -16.62
C ASP A 76 24.71 -0.73 -17.17
N LYS A 77 24.18 -0.50 -18.37
CA LYS A 77 24.25 0.83 -19.02
C LYS A 77 23.51 1.90 -18.22
N ASP A 78 24.12 3.08 -18.14
CA ASP A 78 23.58 4.35 -17.62
C ASP A 78 22.33 4.87 -18.36
N SER A 79 21.93 4.19 -19.43
CA SER A 79 20.88 4.60 -20.36
C SER A 79 19.81 3.52 -20.55
N LYS A 80 18.55 3.97 -20.59
CA LYS A 80 17.36 3.17 -20.84
C LYS A 80 16.90 3.37 -22.29
N THR A 81 16.73 2.26 -23.01
CA THR A 81 16.09 2.24 -24.33
C THR A 81 14.64 1.77 -24.26
N PHE A 82 13.75 2.38 -25.03
CA PHE A 82 12.35 1.94 -25.23
C PHE A 82 11.87 2.24 -26.67
N PRO A 83 10.89 1.50 -27.23
CA PRO A 83 10.36 1.79 -28.56
C PRO A 83 9.46 3.02 -28.55
N CYS A 84 9.52 3.84 -29.61
CA CYS A 84 8.60 4.96 -29.80
C CYS A 84 7.24 4.47 -30.32
N GLY A 85 6.16 4.52 -29.54
CA GLY A 85 4.83 4.06 -29.98
C GLY A 85 4.15 4.84 -31.13
N LYS A 86 4.83 5.80 -31.77
CA LYS A 86 4.43 6.42 -33.06
C LYS A 86 5.19 5.89 -34.27
N CYS A 87 6.47 5.54 -34.14
CA CYS A 87 7.30 5.13 -35.30
C CYS A 87 8.12 3.84 -35.06
N SER A 88 7.90 3.18 -33.92
CA SER A 88 8.55 1.96 -33.41
C SER A 88 10.07 1.98 -33.28
N ARG A 89 10.74 3.05 -33.72
CA ARG A 89 12.20 3.22 -33.58
C ARG A 89 12.59 3.45 -32.12
N ALA A 90 13.78 2.98 -31.75
CA ALA A 90 14.32 3.10 -30.41
C ALA A 90 14.50 4.56 -29.97
N VAL A 91 14.11 4.85 -28.73
CA VAL A 91 14.40 6.08 -28.00
C VAL A 91 15.34 5.69 -26.87
N SER A 92 16.54 6.28 -26.83
CA SER A 92 17.52 6.09 -25.75
C SER A 92 17.62 7.36 -24.92
N VAL A 93 17.59 7.21 -23.61
CA VAL A 93 17.60 8.29 -22.60
C VAL A 93 18.48 7.87 -21.41
N PRO A 94 19.10 8.80 -20.66
CA PRO A 94 19.77 8.43 -19.41
C PRO A 94 18.77 7.89 -18.39
N TRP A 95 19.22 7.02 -17.46
CA TRP A 95 18.42 6.59 -16.32
C TRP A 95 18.11 7.76 -15.38
N THR A 96 19.13 8.54 -15.01
CA THR A 96 18.98 9.80 -14.28
C THR A 96 19.90 10.86 -14.90
N ALA A 97 19.49 12.12 -14.84
CA ALA A 97 20.29 13.29 -15.18
C ALA A 97 20.31 14.33 -14.05
N GLY A 98 19.92 13.93 -12.82
CA GLY A 98 19.98 14.78 -11.63
C GLY A 98 21.40 14.91 -11.09
N TYR A 99 21.75 16.07 -10.52
CA TYR A 99 23.05 16.29 -9.90
C TYR A 99 22.99 17.35 -8.79
N LYS A 100 23.94 17.27 -7.85
CA LYS A 100 24.11 18.21 -6.73
C LYS A 100 25.01 19.36 -7.16
N GLN A 101 24.49 20.58 -7.24
CA GLN A 101 25.32 21.77 -7.55
C GLN A 101 25.96 22.37 -6.30
N ARG A 102 25.16 22.64 -5.26
CA ARG A 102 25.60 23.11 -3.93
C ARG A 102 24.61 22.62 -2.87
N GLU A 103 24.95 22.72 -1.60
CA GLU A 103 23.96 22.53 -0.52
C GLU A 103 23.14 23.82 -0.35
N PRO A 104 21.80 23.75 -0.14
CA PRO A 104 20.92 22.57 -0.14
C PRO A 104 20.28 22.28 -1.52
N GLU A 105 20.73 22.93 -2.60
CA GLU A 105 20.05 22.97 -3.89
C GLU A 105 20.43 21.82 -4.84
N PHE A 106 19.56 20.82 -4.91
CA PHE A 106 19.59 19.76 -5.92
C PHE A 106 18.83 20.16 -7.20
N THR A 107 19.48 20.01 -8.36
CA THR A 107 18.84 20.21 -9.66
C THR A 107 18.06 18.94 -10.05
N ALA A 108 16.79 19.10 -10.43
CA ALA A 108 15.96 17.98 -10.89
C ALA A 108 16.49 17.42 -12.21
N GLY A 109 16.57 16.10 -12.32
CA GLY A 109 16.94 15.42 -13.55
C GLY A 109 15.76 15.25 -14.52
N TYR A 110 16.10 14.91 -15.77
CA TYR A 110 15.16 14.67 -16.88
C TYR A 110 15.29 13.26 -17.49
N GLY A 111 16.06 12.37 -16.84
CA GLY A 111 16.23 10.96 -17.21
C GLY A 111 15.01 10.10 -16.86
N TYR A 112 15.03 8.84 -17.31
CA TYR A 112 13.89 7.93 -17.26
C TYR A 112 13.35 7.66 -15.84
N ALA A 113 14.22 7.61 -14.83
CA ALA A 113 13.85 7.39 -13.43
C ALA A 113 13.59 8.71 -12.67
N ASP A 114 13.90 9.87 -13.24
CA ASP A 114 13.70 11.16 -12.60
C ASP A 114 12.24 11.59 -12.63
N ARG A 115 11.82 12.41 -11.66
CA ARG A 115 10.45 12.94 -11.57
C ARG A 115 10.04 13.72 -12.82
N ASP A 116 10.94 14.57 -13.32
CA ASP A 116 10.69 15.52 -14.40
C ASP A 116 11.14 14.98 -15.77
N PHE A 117 11.05 13.65 -15.96
CA PHE A 117 11.43 12.94 -17.19
C PHE A 117 10.89 13.62 -18.45
N ALA A 118 11.80 13.98 -19.35
CA ALA A 118 11.48 14.65 -20.60
C ALA A 118 12.39 14.16 -21.73
N ALA A 119 11.79 13.59 -22.77
CA ALA A 119 12.52 13.10 -23.95
C ALA A 119 11.78 13.38 -25.25
N ARG A 120 12.49 13.25 -26.38
CA ARG A 120 11.89 13.30 -27.72
C ARG A 120 12.44 12.16 -28.58
N CYS A 121 11.57 11.50 -29.34
CA CYS A 121 12.02 10.54 -30.35
C CYS A 121 12.92 11.25 -31.37
N GLN A 122 14.12 10.72 -31.61
CA GLN A 122 15.07 11.33 -32.54
C GLN A 122 14.54 11.40 -33.98
N HIS A 123 13.61 10.51 -34.35
CA HIS A 123 13.06 10.39 -35.69
C HIS A 123 11.75 11.17 -35.89
N CYS A 124 10.65 10.76 -35.26
CA CYS A 124 9.34 11.39 -35.44
C CYS A 124 9.08 12.59 -34.50
N LYS A 125 10.05 12.96 -33.66
CA LYS A 125 10.02 14.11 -32.71
C LYS A 125 8.90 14.08 -31.66
N THR A 126 8.12 13.00 -31.57
CA THR A 126 7.15 12.72 -30.48
C THR A 126 7.77 12.94 -29.11
N TYR A 127 7.06 13.66 -28.26
CA TYR A 127 7.49 13.97 -26.89
C TYR A 127 7.11 12.86 -25.92
N TYR A 128 7.96 12.62 -24.93
CA TYR A 128 7.76 11.62 -23.88
C TYR A 128 8.01 12.24 -22.50
N ASN A 129 7.09 11.93 -21.58
CA ASN A 129 7.21 12.11 -20.14
C ASN A 129 6.50 10.94 -19.44
N HIS A 130 6.46 10.92 -18.10
CA HIS A 130 5.80 9.83 -17.35
C HIS A 130 4.32 9.63 -17.66
N ASN A 131 3.58 10.71 -17.94
CA ASN A 131 2.15 10.60 -18.28
C ASN A 131 1.94 9.95 -19.65
N VAL A 132 2.80 10.26 -20.63
CA VAL A 132 2.80 9.56 -21.93
C VAL A 132 3.12 8.08 -21.75
N LEU A 133 4.15 7.72 -20.95
CA LEU A 133 4.50 6.32 -20.73
C LEU A 133 3.38 5.52 -20.04
N ARG A 134 2.66 6.13 -19.09
CA ARG A 134 1.50 5.50 -18.42
C ARG A 134 0.32 5.30 -19.38
N ALA A 135 0.05 6.28 -20.25
CA ALA A 135 -0.98 6.18 -21.28
C ALA A 135 -0.64 5.13 -22.35
N GLU A 136 0.63 5.03 -22.75
CA GLU A 136 1.11 4.00 -23.67
C GLU A 136 1.06 2.59 -23.06
N LYS A 137 1.32 2.44 -21.74
CA LYS A 137 1.05 1.19 -21.01
C LYS A 137 -0.44 0.81 -21.11
N PHE A 138 -1.35 1.77 -20.88
CA PHE A 138 -2.80 1.53 -21.01
C PHE A 138 -3.18 1.09 -22.41
N ARG A 139 -2.71 1.81 -23.42
CA ARG A 139 -2.93 1.47 -24.83
C ARG A 139 -2.42 0.06 -25.15
N HIS A 140 -1.22 -0.30 -24.71
CA HIS A 140 -0.67 -1.65 -24.91
C HIS A 140 -1.49 -2.74 -24.21
N ASP A 141 -1.91 -2.52 -22.96
CA ASP A 141 -2.78 -3.46 -22.25
C ASP A 141 -4.16 -3.60 -22.95
N VAL A 142 -4.66 -2.56 -23.62
CA VAL A 142 -5.85 -2.62 -24.49
C VAL A 142 -5.58 -3.37 -25.80
N GLU A 143 -4.45 -3.14 -26.46
CA GLU A 143 -4.04 -3.90 -27.66
C GLU A 143 -4.00 -5.41 -27.35
N LEU A 144 -3.37 -5.81 -26.23
CA LEU A 144 -3.34 -7.20 -25.75
C LEU A 144 -4.74 -7.78 -25.43
N MET A 145 -5.67 -6.96 -24.93
CA MET A 145 -7.05 -7.36 -24.66
C MET A 145 -7.81 -7.72 -25.94
N PHE A 146 -7.54 -7.04 -27.05
CA PHE A 146 -8.19 -7.29 -28.34
C PHE A 146 -7.47 -8.33 -29.21
N GLU A 147 -6.14 -8.42 -29.12
CA GLU A 147 -5.32 -9.30 -29.97
C GLU A 147 -5.07 -10.68 -29.37
N GLN A 148 -5.16 -10.81 -28.03
CA GLN A 148 -4.75 -12.01 -27.29
C GLN A 148 -5.74 -12.40 -26.18
N ASP A 149 -6.95 -11.83 -26.18
CA ASP A 149 -7.98 -12.00 -25.14
C ASP A 149 -7.47 -11.76 -23.69
N CYS A 150 -6.40 -10.97 -23.53
CA CYS A 150 -5.73 -10.76 -22.24
C CYS A 150 -6.45 -9.66 -21.44
N PRO A 151 -7.11 -9.95 -20.29
CA PRO A 151 -7.87 -8.94 -19.57
C PRO A 151 -6.97 -7.81 -19.04
N LEU A 152 -7.55 -6.61 -18.93
CA LEU A 152 -6.87 -5.47 -18.34
C LEU A 152 -6.44 -5.79 -16.90
N PRO A 153 -5.25 -5.34 -16.45
CA PRO A 153 -4.78 -5.52 -15.09
C PRO A 153 -5.79 -4.90 -14.11
N GLY A 154 -6.00 -5.54 -12.95
CA GLY A 154 -7.04 -5.13 -12.01
C GLY A 154 -8.44 -5.67 -12.34
N THR A 155 -8.64 -6.54 -13.34
CA THR A 155 -9.98 -7.07 -13.70
C THR A 155 -10.16 -8.58 -13.50
N VAL A 156 -9.09 -9.33 -13.23
CA VAL A 156 -9.10 -10.81 -13.19
C VAL A 156 -9.78 -11.37 -11.92
N THR A 157 -9.62 -10.72 -10.77
CA THR A 157 -10.13 -11.21 -9.47
C THR A 157 -11.40 -10.50 -8.98
N SER A 158 -12.22 -11.19 -8.17
CA SER A 158 -13.44 -10.64 -7.54
C SER A 158 -13.11 -9.52 -6.55
N THR A 159 -14.08 -8.76 -6.03
CA THR A 159 -13.82 -7.74 -4.98
C THR A 159 -13.00 -8.31 -3.83
N GLU A 160 -13.35 -9.54 -3.42
CA GLU A 160 -12.73 -10.33 -2.35
C GLU A 160 -11.33 -10.87 -2.69
N GLY A 161 -10.78 -10.56 -3.87
CA GLY A 161 -9.42 -10.97 -4.29
C GLY A 161 -9.29 -12.44 -4.69
N LEU A 162 -10.41 -13.16 -4.79
CA LEU A 162 -10.45 -14.55 -5.22
C LEU A 162 -10.63 -14.62 -6.74
N LEU A 163 -10.24 -15.75 -7.34
CA LEU A 163 -10.70 -16.07 -8.69
C LEU A 163 -12.24 -16.21 -8.72
N PRO A 164 -12.88 -16.15 -9.90
CA PRO A 164 -14.34 -16.27 -10.03
C PRO A 164 -14.93 -17.69 -10.32
N PRO A 165 -14.33 -18.87 -10.02
CA PRO A 165 -14.94 -20.15 -10.36
C PRO A 165 -16.13 -20.45 -9.44
N GLY A 166 -17.26 -20.87 -10.02
CA GLY A 166 -18.45 -21.29 -9.28
C GLY A 166 -19.25 -20.17 -8.60
N ARG A 167 -18.92 -18.90 -8.83
CA ARG A 167 -19.76 -17.75 -8.42
C ARG A 167 -20.73 -17.38 -9.55
N SER A 168 -21.80 -16.67 -9.21
CA SER A 168 -22.90 -16.41 -10.16
C SER A 168 -22.40 -15.70 -11.43
N GLU A 169 -23.06 -15.95 -12.57
CA GLU A 169 -22.80 -15.23 -13.84
C GLU A 169 -22.69 -13.72 -13.58
N LYS A 170 -23.64 -13.19 -12.80
CA LYS A 170 -23.68 -11.80 -12.32
C LYS A 170 -22.41 -11.32 -11.61
N ASP A 171 -21.69 -12.15 -10.85
CA ASP A 171 -20.43 -11.77 -10.20
C ASP A 171 -19.26 -11.76 -11.20
N VAL A 172 -19.23 -12.71 -12.16
CA VAL A 172 -18.28 -12.69 -13.28
C VAL A 172 -18.46 -11.39 -14.07
N LEU A 173 -19.70 -11.05 -14.46
CA LEU A 173 -19.98 -9.86 -15.27
C LEU A 173 -19.49 -8.56 -14.61
N GLN A 174 -19.48 -8.47 -13.29
CA GLN A 174 -19.06 -7.27 -12.55
C GLN A 174 -17.54 -7.10 -12.46
N CYS A 175 -16.77 -8.18 -12.56
CA CYS A 175 -15.31 -8.12 -12.56
C CYS A 175 -14.78 -7.69 -13.93
N PHE A 176 -15.41 -8.20 -15.00
CA PHE A 176 -15.01 -7.92 -16.38
C PHE A 176 -15.59 -6.62 -16.96
N PHE A 177 -16.56 -5.98 -16.29
CA PHE A 177 -17.17 -4.72 -16.73
C PHE A 177 -16.18 -3.64 -17.24
N PRO A 178 -15.01 -3.40 -16.61
CA PRO A 178 -14.03 -2.44 -17.14
C PRO A 178 -13.51 -2.79 -18.52
N ASN A 179 -13.30 -4.08 -18.82
CA ASN A 179 -12.83 -4.54 -20.13
C ASN A 179 -13.86 -4.20 -21.23
N TRP A 180 -15.15 -4.45 -20.97
CA TRP A 180 -16.21 -4.19 -21.95
C TRP A 180 -16.49 -2.70 -22.13
N LEU A 181 -16.42 -1.92 -21.05
CA LEU A 181 -16.51 -0.46 -21.15
C LEU A 181 -15.39 0.10 -22.03
N VAL A 182 -14.15 -0.36 -21.81
CA VAL A 182 -12.99 0.05 -22.62
C VAL A 182 -13.13 -0.42 -24.06
N ALA A 183 -13.71 -1.62 -24.28
CA ALA A 183 -13.96 -2.14 -25.62
C ALA A 183 -14.96 -1.29 -26.41
N GLU A 184 -16.09 -0.89 -25.81
CA GLU A 184 -17.07 0.04 -26.42
C GLU A 184 -16.48 1.46 -26.59
N ALA A 185 -15.69 1.95 -25.63
CA ALA A 185 -15.14 3.30 -25.65
C ALA A 185 -14.01 3.49 -26.69
N ARG A 186 -13.38 2.40 -27.15
CA ARG A 186 -12.23 2.41 -28.07
C ARG A 186 -12.51 3.19 -29.35
N SER A 187 -13.54 2.80 -30.09
CA SER A 187 -13.87 3.31 -31.44
C SER A 187 -14.42 4.74 -31.48
N GLY A 188 -14.49 5.43 -30.34
CA GLY A 188 -15.05 6.77 -30.21
C GLY A 188 -14.06 7.79 -29.67
N TYR A 189 -14.00 7.89 -28.35
CA TYR A 189 -13.24 8.93 -27.65
C TYR A 189 -11.79 8.51 -27.37
N LEU A 190 -11.56 7.23 -27.03
CA LEU A 190 -10.24 6.77 -26.60
C LEU A 190 -9.18 6.86 -27.70
N GLU A 191 -9.50 6.48 -28.94
CA GLU A 191 -8.57 6.64 -30.07
C GLU A 191 -8.09 8.10 -30.25
N LYS A 192 -8.94 9.09 -29.96
CA LYS A 192 -8.60 10.52 -30.01
C LYS A 192 -7.72 10.96 -28.85
N THR A 193 -7.85 10.37 -27.66
CA THR A 193 -7.01 10.72 -26.51
C THR A 193 -5.64 10.04 -26.49
N TRP A 194 -5.42 9.04 -27.35
CA TRP A 194 -4.14 8.37 -27.53
C TRP A 194 -3.22 9.01 -28.58
N GLU A 195 -3.63 10.11 -29.23
CA GLU A 195 -2.81 10.78 -30.25
C GLU A 195 -1.46 11.29 -29.70
N LEU A 196 -0.38 10.62 -30.10
CA LEU A 196 0.99 10.99 -29.73
C LEU A 196 1.44 12.31 -30.38
N SER A 197 1.50 13.34 -29.54
CA SER A 197 1.84 14.73 -29.91
C SER A 197 3.35 15.01 -29.98
N LEU A 198 3.69 16.08 -30.72
CA LEU A 198 5.01 16.70 -30.73
C LEU A 198 5.23 17.67 -29.55
N TYR A 199 4.13 18.05 -28.86
CA TYR A 199 4.11 19.11 -27.85
C TYR A 199 3.56 18.59 -26.51
N PRO A 200 4.16 18.97 -25.36
CA PRO A 200 3.73 18.51 -24.04
C PRO A 200 2.24 18.77 -23.76
N ASN A 201 1.76 19.97 -24.08
CA ASN A 201 0.42 20.45 -23.73
C ASN A 201 -0.73 19.65 -24.36
N ASN A 202 -0.48 18.89 -25.44
CA ASN A 202 -1.46 17.98 -26.01
C ASN A 202 -1.01 16.51 -25.99
N SER A 203 -0.18 16.13 -25.04
CA SER A 203 0.22 14.72 -24.87
C SER A 203 -0.93 13.86 -24.31
N PRO A 204 -0.96 12.54 -24.59
CA PRO A 204 -1.87 11.62 -23.92
C PRO A 204 -1.55 11.53 -22.43
N SER A 205 -2.58 11.25 -21.62
CA SER A 205 -2.42 11.10 -20.18
C SER A 205 -3.52 10.21 -19.59
N MET A 206 -3.29 9.72 -18.37
CA MET A 206 -4.24 8.86 -17.69
C MET A 206 -5.53 9.61 -17.29
N GLU A 207 -5.42 10.90 -16.99
CA GLU A 207 -6.56 11.79 -16.71
C GLU A 207 -7.47 11.90 -17.95
N LYS A 208 -6.90 12.12 -19.16
CA LYS A 208 -7.68 12.12 -20.42
C LYS A 208 -8.36 10.77 -20.69
N ILE A 209 -7.68 9.66 -20.38
CA ILE A 209 -8.26 8.32 -20.55
C ILE A 209 -9.41 8.09 -19.56
N ARG A 210 -9.27 8.53 -18.30
CA ARG A 210 -10.35 8.55 -17.32
C ARG A 210 -11.55 9.34 -17.84
N ASP A 211 -11.35 10.58 -18.26
CA ASP A 211 -12.44 11.46 -18.70
C ASP A 211 -13.25 10.85 -19.84
N GLY A 212 -12.58 10.13 -20.74
CA GLY A 212 -13.21 9.34 -21.80
C GLY A 212 -14.05 8.18 -21.32
N LEU A 213 -13.53 7.40 -20.37
CA LEU A 213 -14.27 6.31 -19.74
C LEU A 213 -15.43 6.85 -18.91
N ASP A 214 -15.30 8.03 -18.30
CA ASP A 214 -16.38 8.70 -17.56
C ASP A 214 -17.50 9.14 -18.52
N LEU A 215 -17.17 9.68 -19.70
CA LEU A 215 -18.17 9.93 -20.75
C LEU A 215 -18.90 8.63 -21.14
N SER A 216 -18.16 7.54 -21.38
CA SER A 216 -18.74 6.23 -21.70
C SER A 216 -19.55 5.61 -20.56
N LEU A 217 -19.25 5.91 -19.29
CA LEU A 217 -20.05 5.49 -18.12
C LEU A 217 -21.40 6.21 -18.02
N HIS A 218 -21.50 7.43 -18.56
CA HIS A 218 -22.71 8.24 -18.50
C HIS A 218 -23.59 8.09 -19.76
N ASP A 219 -23.09 7.43 -20.81
CA ASP A 219 -23.85 7.03 -21.99
C ASP A 219 -24.79 5.85 -21.66
N LEU A 220 -26.10 6.11 -21.68
CA LEU A 220 -27.12 5.12 -21.35
C LEU A 220 -27.22 4.00 -22.40
N ASP A 221 -26.93 4.28 -23.67
CA ASP A 221 -27.00 3.28 -24.74
C ASP A 221 -25.82 2.32 -24.64
N VAL A 222 -24.61 2.81 -24.33
CA VAL A 222 -23.45 1.97 -23.99
C VAL A 222 -23.79 1.05 -22.81
N ILE A 223 -24.30 1.59 -21.70
CA ILE A 223 -24.64 0.79 -20.52
C ILE A 223 -25.77 -0.23 -20.79
N ILE A 224 -26.75 0.11 -21.63
CA ILE A 224 -27.84 -0.80 -22.02
C ILE A 224 -27.36 -1.90 -22.99
N ARG A 225 -26.41 -1.61 -23.89
CA ARG A 225 -25.76 -2.63 -24.73
C ARG A 225 -24.94 -3.62 -23.88
N LEU A 226 -24.10 -3.10 -22.99
CA LEU A 226 -23.23 -3.90 -22.11
C LEU A 226 -24.00 -4.71 -21.07
N MET A 227 -25.11 -4.18 -20.54
CA MET A 227 -25.94 -4.86 -19.56
C MET A 227 -27.44 -4.73 -19.91
N PRO A 228 -27.97 -5.57 -20.84
CA PRO A 228 -29.38 -5.51 -21.24
C PRO A 228 -30.36 -5.70 -20.07
N SER A 229 -29.94 -6.43 -19.02
CA SER A 229 -30.68 -6.60 -17.76
C SER A 229 -30.90 -5.29 -16.99
N ARG A 230 -30.18 -4.21 -17.32
CA ARG A 230 -30.31 -2.88 -16.71
C ARG A 230 -31.27 -1.92 -17.41
N ARG A 231 -31.94 -2.30 -18.50
CA ARG A 231 -32.91 -1.44 -19.21
C ARG A 231 -33.94 -0.73 -18.29
N ARG A 232 -34.31 -1.34 -17.17
CA ARG A 232 -35.27 -0.78 -16.19
C ARG A 232 -34.66 0.14 -15.12
N ALA A 233 -33.33 0.20 -14.98
CA ALA A 233 -32.63 1.02 -13.99
C ALA A 233 -31.17 1.33 -14.40
N PRO A 234 -30.91 1.90 -15.59
CA PRO A 234 -29.55 2.01 -16.14
C PRO A 234 -28.62 2.90 -15.29
N GLN A 235 -29.18 3.90 -14.60
CA GLN A 235 -28.45 4.81 -13.71
C GLN A 235 -28.01 4.17 -12.38
N LYS A 236 -28.52 2.98 -12.01
CA LYS A 236 -28.20 2.33 -10.72
C LYS A 236 -26.84 1.65 -10.77
N ARG A 237 -25.77 2.45 -10.67
CA ARG A 237 -24.37 1.99 -10.61
C ARG A 237 -24.15 1.09 -9.39
N ASN A 238 -23.57 -0.09 -9.62
CA ASN A 238 -23.23 -1.05 -8.57
C ASN A 238 -21.87 -0.70 -7.94
N ALA A 239 -21.75 -0.84 -6.62
CA ALA A 239 -20.50 -0.60 -5.91
C ALA A 239 -19.35 -1.51 -6.39
N LYS A 240 -19.64 -2.76 -6.79
CA LYS A 240 -18.64 -3.70 -7.32
C LYS A 240 -18.04 -3.25 -8.65
N GLU A 241 -18.84 -2.69 -9.57
CA GLU A 241 -18.35 -2.12 -10.85
C GLU A 241 -17.50 -0.87 -10.62
N LYS A 242 -17.96 0.04 -9.74
CA LYS A 242 -17.18 1.21 -9.32
C LYS A 242 -15.83 0.82 -8.71
N PHE A 243 -15.79 -0.30 -7.97
CA PHE A 243 -14.56 -0.85 -7.42
C PHE A 243 -13.66 -1.45 -8.50
N ALA A 244 -14.20 -2.28 -9.41
CA ALA A 244 -13.45 -2.86 -10.52
C ALA A 244 -12.83 -1.79 -11.43
N MET A 245 -13.58 -0.72 -11.76
CA MET A 245 -13.04 0.43 -12.50
C MET A 245 -11.85 1.06 -11.77
N ARG A 246 -12.02 1.48 -10.51
CA ARG A 246 -10.94 2.14 -9.75
C ARG A 246 -9.69 1.25 -9.59
N ARG A 247 -9.89 -0.06 -9.38
CA ARG A 247 -8.83 -1.08 -9.26
C ARG A 247 -8.11 -1.39 -10.59
N MET A 248 -8.77 -1.14 -11.73
CA MET A 248 -8.15 -1.19 -13.05
C MET A 248 -7.34 0.09 -13.32
N MET A 249 -7.93 1.27 -13.10
CA MET A 249 -7.22 2.56 -13.28
C MET A 249 -5.96 2.63 -12.40
N SER A 250 -6.00 2.14 -11.16
CA SER A 250 -4.86 2.17 -10.24
C SER A 250 -3.62 1.40 -10.72
N ARG A 251 -3.72 0.60 -11.79
CA ARG A 251 -2.61 -0.15 -12.41
C ARG A 251 -1.77 0.67 -13.40
N TYR A 252 -2.22 1.86 -13.72
CA TYR A 252 -1.54 2.83 -14.59
C TYR A 252 -1.20 4.12 -13.85
N TRP A 253 -1.90 4.37 -12.73
CA TRP A 253 -1.69 5.54 -11.90
C TRP A 253 -0.30 5.46 -11.29
N PHE A 254 0.53 6.45 -11.59
CA PHE A 254 1.92 6.50 -11.15
C PHE A 254 2.79 5.30 -11.60
N ASN A 255 2.37 4.50 -12.59
CA ASN A 255 3.08 3.28 -12.97
C ASN A 255 3.10 3.09 -14.50
N SER A 256 4.29 3.18 -15.09
CA SER A 256 4.57 2.94 -16.50
C SER A 256 5.28 1.61 -16.78
N SER A 257 5.51 0.79 -15.75
CA SER A 257 6.11 -0.53 -15.91
C SER A 257 5.11 -1.56 -16.45
N SER A 258 5.57 -2.72 -16.89
CA SER A 258 4.70 -3.84 -17.30
C SER A 258 3.88 -4.43 -16.14
N PHE A 259 4.21 -4.13 -14.89
CA PHE A 259 3.60 -4.77 -13.72
C PHE A 259 2.38 -3.98 -13.23
N ALA A 260 1.44 -4.67 -12.58
CA ALA A 260 0.28 -4.13 -11.86
C ALA A 260 0.67 -3.32 -10.60
N LEU A 261 1.94 -3.35 -10.22
CA LEU A 261 2.52 -2.74 -9.03
C LEU A 261 3.67 -1.79 -9.41
N ASP A 262 3.75 -0.66 -8.72
CA ASP A 262 4.91 0.23 -8.71
C ASP A 262 6.04 -0.43 -7.87
N LEU A 263 6.81 -1.30 -8.53
CA LEU A 263 7.89 -2.05 -7.89
C LEU A 263 9.02 -1.17 -7.33
N VAL A 264 9.27 0.00 -7.92
CA VAL A 264 10.28 0.94 -7.41
C VAL A 264 9.84 1.45 -6.04
N GLY A 265 8.61 1.96 -5.92
CA GLY A 265 8.05 2.36 -4.64
C GLY A 265 7.99 1.21 -3.63
N ALA A 266 7.55 0.02 -4.05
CA ALA A 266 7.43 -1.15 -3.18
C ALA A 266 8.78 -1.63 -2.60
N VAL A 267 9.83 -1.67 -3.43
CA VAL A 267 11.19 -2.02 -2.98
C VAL A 267 11.74 -0.99 -1.99
N ILE A 268 11.52 0.31 -2.24
CA ILE A 268 11.98 1.38 -1.34
C ILE A 268 11.28 1.29 0.03
N ARG A 269 9.96 1.07 0.05
CA ARG A 269 9.21 0.90 1.31
C ARG A 269 9.62 -0.38 2.06
N GLN A 270 9.83 -1.49 1.35
CA GLN A 270 10.33 -2.72 1.96
C GLN A 270 11.77 -2.59 2.46
N GLY A 271 12.61 -1.76 1.84
CA GLY A 271 13.95 -1.42 2.35
C GLY A 271 13.89 -0.82 3.77
N SER A 272 12.95 0.10 4.02
CA SER A 272 12.72 0.67 5.37
C SER A 272 12.26 -0.39 6.39
N PHE A 273 11.49 -1.40 5.95
CA PHE A 273 11.13 -2.52 6.82
C PHE A 273 12.35 -3.39 7.16
N VAL A 274 13.16 -3.76 6.16
CA VAL A 274 14.37 -4.56 6.36
C VAL A 274 15.37 -3.86 7.29
N GLU A 275 15.60 -2.56 7.11
CA GLU A 275 16.46 -1.76 8.00
C GLU A 275 15.96 -1.77 9.46
N LYS A 276 14.64 -1.64 9.69
CA LYS A 276 14.04 -1.73 11.03
C LYS A 276 14.23 -3.13 11.64
N MET A 277 14.04 -4.20 10.86
CA MET A 277 14.25 -5.56 11.35
C MET A 277 15.72 -5.88 11.62
N HIS A 278 16.64 -5.32 10.83
CA HIS A 278 18.08 -5.42 11.05
C HIS A 278 18.50 -4.71 12.35
N ASN A 279 18.02 -3.49 12.59
CA ASN A 279 18.34 -2.71 13.80
C ASN A 279 17.80 -3.33 15.11
N ILE A 280 16.72 -4.13 15.02
CA ILE A 280 16.20 -4.94 16.14
C ILE A 280 17.11 -6.15 16.44
N ASP A 281 17.90 -6.58 15.47
CA ASP A 281 18.98 -7.58 15.56
C ASP A 281 18.59 -8.95 16.16
N TRP A 282 17.40 -9.44 15.82
CA TRP A 282 16.93 -10.75 16.31
C TRP A 282 17.78 -11.94 15.87
N LEU A 283 18.48 -11.85 14.73
CA LEU A 283 19.30 -12.96 14.23
C LEU A 283 20.43 -13.32 15.18
N HIS A 284 20.93 -12.37 15.97
CA HIS A 284 21.93 -12.58 17.01
C HIS A 284 21.33 -12.74 18.42
N SER A 285 20.01 -12.82 18.56
CA SER A 285 19.34 -12.98 19.86
C SER A 285 19.47 -14.41 20.39
N PRO A 286 19.92 -14.62 21.64
CA PRO A 286 19.91 -15.95 22.27
C PRO A 286 18.48 -16.50 22.51
N ALA A 287 17.46 -15.65 22.36
CA ALA A 287 16.05 -15.99 22.50
C ALA A 287 15.30 -16.09 21.15
N LEU A 288 16.02 -16.27 20.02
CA LEU A 288 15.42 -16.28 18.68
C LEU A 288 14.25 -17.27 18.54
N GLN A 289 14.40 -18.52 18.97
CA GLN A 289 13.33 -19.54 18.84
C GLN A 289 12.05 -19.14 19.60
N SER A 290 12.17 -18.72 20.87
CA SER A 290 11.00 -18.31 21.66
C SER A 290 10.39 -17.00 21.14
N THR A 291 11.19 -16.15 20.51
CA THR A 291 10.71 -14.96 19.77
C THR A 291 9.88 -15.38 18.56
N MET A 292 10.35 -16.35 17.77
CA MET A 292 9.62 -16.90 16.62
C MET A 292 8.29 -17.55 17.03
N ASP A 293 8.27 -18.37 18.08
CA ASP A 293 7.05 -19.02 18.57
C ASP A 293 6.00 -17.98 19.01
N ARG A 294 6.43 -16.93 19.71
CA ARG A 294 5.58 -15.80 20.12
C ARG A 294 5.06 -15.01 18.91
N LEU A 295 5.91 -14.76 17.93
CA LEU A 295 5.62 -14.07 16.67
C LEU A 295 4.58 -14.83 15.83
N ILE A 296 4.75 -16.14 15.64
CA ILE A 296 3.79 -17.01 14.92
C ILE A 296 2.42 -17.02 15.63
N LYS A 297 2.40 -17.19 16.96
CA LYS A 297 1.16 -17.17 17.75
C LYS A 297 0.43 -15.83 17.62
N LYS A 298 1.17 -14.72 17.66
CA LYS A 298 0.64 -13.35 17.53
C LYS A 298 0.12 -13.08 16.12
N TYR A 299 0.80 -13.58 15.09
CA TYR A 299 0.35 -13.52 13.69
C TYR A 299 -0.97 -14.26 13.48
N GLY A 300 -1.11 -15.51 13.94
CA GLY A 300 -2.38 -16.26 13.82
C GLY A 300 -3.55 -15.54 14.51
N ARG A 301 -3.29 -14.95 15.68
CA ARG A 301 -4.26 -14.09 16.40
C ARG A 301 -4.63 -12.82 15.65
N PHE A 302 -3.69 -12.18 14.96
CA PHE A 302 -3.90 -10.99 14.13
C PHE A 302 -4.69 -11.34 12.86
N PHE A 303 -4.36 -12.44 12.19
CA PHE A 303 -5.12 -12.92 11.02
C PHE A 303 -6.58 -13.18 11.38
N ALA A 304 -6.85 -13.79 12.54
CA ALA A 304 -8.20 -13.98 13.05
C ALA A 304 -8.92 -12.66 13.40
N ILE A 305 -8.22 -11.55 13.66
CA ILE A 305 -8.87 -10.23 13.80
C ILE A 305 -9.31 -9.72 12.42
N MET A 306 -8.46 -9.83 11.40
CA MET A 306 -8.79 -9.44 10.02
C MET A 306 -9.99 -10.24 9.49
N ALA A 307 -9.93 -11.58 9.61
CA ALA A 307 -10.99 -12.48 9.16
C ALA A 307 -12.36 -12.22 9.84
N ASP A 308 -12.36 -11.91 11.14
CA ASP A 308 -13.59 -11.59 11.89
C ASP A 308 -14.13 -10.18 11.59
N ASN A 309 -13.28 -9.27 11.07
CA ASN A 309 -13.62 -7.84 10.89
C ASN A 309 -13.36 -7.36 9.46
N PRO A 310 -13.92 -7.99 8.42
CA PRO A 310 -13.61 -7.70 7.02
C PRO A 310 -13.97 -6.27 6.56
N GLY A 311 -14.65 -5.46 7.38
CA GLY A 311 -14.90 -4.03 7.11
C GLY A 311 -13.93 -3.08 7.82
N ARG A 312 -12.82 -3.57 8.38
CA ARG A 312 -11.85 -2.79 9.17
C ARG A 312 -10.43 -3.09 8.74
N MET A 313 -9.62 -2.04 8.60
CA MET A 313 -8.18 -2.16 8.44
C MET A 313 -7.54 -2.59 9.77
N ALA A 314 -6.73 -3.64 9.75
CA ALA A 314 -5.87 -4.04 10.85
C ALA A 314 -4.41 -3.68 10.52
N VAL A 315 -3.67 -3.17 11.51
CA VAL A 315 -2.28 -2.73 11.32
C VAL A 315 -1.32 -3.65 12.08
N PRO A 316 -0.36 -4.29 11.42
CA PRO A 316 0.60 -5.16 12.07
C PRO A 316 1.59 -4.37 12.93
N THR A 317 2.11 -5.04 13.95
CA THR A 317 3.39 -4.68 14.60
C THR A 317 4.52 -5.36 13.81
N LEU A 318 5.76 -4.85 13.88
CA LEU A 318 6.90 -5.37 13.12
C LEU A 318 7.08 -6.91 13.24
N ASP A 319 6.81 -7.46 14.42
CA ASP A 319 6.84 -8.91 14.67
C ASP A 319 5.73 -9.67 13.93
N VAL A 320 4.50 -9.14 13.95
CA VAL A 320 3.37 -9.69 13.18
C VAL A 320 3.59 -9.59 11.69
N ASP A 321 4.17 -8.48 11.23
CA ASP A 321 4.38 -8.20 9.81
C ASP A 321 5.46 -9.10 9.21
N LEU A 322 6.56 -9.38 9.92
CA LEU A 322 7.59 -10.31 9.46
C LEU A 322 7.00 -11.72 9.21
N ALA A 323 6.18 -12.21 10.14
CA ALA A 323 5.47 -13.49 9.98
C ALA A 323 4.46 -13.45 8.82
N TRP A 324 3.77 -12.32 8.64
CA TRP A 324 2.80 -12.15 7.57
C TRP A 324 3.49 -12.13 6.19
N HIS A 325 4.51 -11.30 6.02
CA HIS A 325 5.38 -11.27 4.84
C HIS A 325 5.88 -12.67 4.51
N THR A 326 6.45 -13.37 5.49
CA THR A 326 6.98 -14.74 5.33
C THR A 326 5.93 -15.70 4.80
N HIS A 327 4.67 -15.60 5.26
CA HIS A 327 3.57 -16.42 4.76
C HIS A 327 3.16 -16.03 3.32
N GLN A 328 3.09 -14.73 2.98
CA GLN A 328 2.73 -14.25 1.63
C GLN A 328 3.71 -14.72 0.53
N LEU A 329 4.98 -14.87 0.87
CA LEU A 329 6.02 -15.40 -0.02
C LEU A 329 5.75 -16.84 -0.46
N ALA A 330 4.93 -17.60 0.29
CA ALA A 330 4.39 -18.90 -0.12
C ALA A 330 3.01 -18.72 -0.79
N SER A 331 2.96 -17.98 -1.91
CA SER A 331 1.73 -17.34 -2.41
C SER A 331 0.52 -18.26 -2.58
N ARG A 332 0.69 -19.47 -3.11
CA ARG A 332 -0.40 -20.46 -3.21
C ARG A 332 -0.91 -20.92 -1.84
N ALA A 333 -0.01 -21.16 -0.88
CA ALA A 333 -0.40 -21.54 0.49
C ALA A 333 -1.13 -20.38 1.19
N TYR A 334 -0.63 -19.15 1.01
CA TYR A 334 -1.25 -17.93 1.52
C TYR A 334 -2.66 -17.70 0.97
N TYR A 335 -2.85 -17.88 -0.34
CA TYR A 335 -4.17 -17.79 -0.98
C TYR A 335 -5.15 -18.80 -0.39
N LEU A 336 -4.77 -20.08 -0.35
CA LEU A 336 -5.62 -21.15 0.17
C LEU A 336 -5.94 -20.97 1.66
N TYR A 337 -4.98 -20.48 2.45
CA TYR A 337 -5.19 -20.14 3.85
C TYR A 337 -6.17 -18.96 3.99
N SER A 338 -6.03 -17.92 3.17
CA SER A 338 -6.90 -16.74 3.22
C SER A 338 -8.33 -17.06 2.80
N GLU A 339 -8.50 -17.77 1.69
CA GLU A 339 -9.81 -18.24 1.22
C GLU A 339 -10.52 -19.09 2.29
N LYS A 340 -9.79 -20.02 2.92
CA LYS A 340 -10.33 -20.90 3.97
C LYS A 340 -10.77 -20.15 5.23
N HIS A 341 -9.98 -19.19 5.71
CA HIS A 341 -10.21 -18.57 7.03
C HIS A 341 -10.94 -17.22 6.97
N ALA A 342 -10.80 -16.46 5.88
CA ALA A 342 -11.41 -15.13 5.71
C ALA A 342 -12.48 -15.06 4.59
N ARG A 343 -12.60 -16.10 3.74
CA ARG A 343 -13.46 -16.11 2.52
C ARG A 343 -13.10 -15.02 1.49
N SER A 344 -11.89 -14.51 1.59
CA SER A 344 -11.26 -13.50 0.74
C SER A 344 -9.75 -13.74 0.71
N LEU A 345 -9.07 -13.22 -0.31
CA LEU A 345 -7.63 -12.99 -0.23
C LEU A 345 -7.42 -11.77 0.65
N ILE A 346 -6.75 -11.94 1.80
CA ILE A 346 -6.34 -10.83 2.64
C ILE A 346 -5.15 -10.14 1.95
N ASP A 347 -5.38 -8.98 1.35
CA ASP A 347 -4.33 -8.20 0.71
C ASP A 347 -3.49 -7.45 1.75
N HIS A 348 -2.22 -7.21 1.41
CA HIS A 348 -1.31 -6.31 2.11
C HIS A 348 -1.18 -5.08 1.23
N ASP A 349 -1.89 -4.01 1.57
CA ASP A 349 -1.89 -2.77 0.79
C ASP A 349 -0.54 -2.07 1.02
N ASP A 350 0.26 -1.97 -0.05
CA ASP A 350 1.59 -1.40 -0.02
C ASP A 350 1.58 0.13 0.17
N LYS A 351 0.42 0.79 0.11
CA LYS A 351 0.25 2.24 0.20
C LYS A 351 -0.97 2.62 1.06
N VAL A 352 -0.77 2.71 2.37
CA VAL A 352 -1.79 3.11 3.36
C VAL A 352 -1.53 4.53 3.87
N GLU A 353 -2.57 5.37 4.00
CA GLU A 353 -2.40 6.75 4.47
C GLU A 353 -2.02 6.83 5.95
N GLU A 354 -1.06 7.67 6.28
CA GLU A 354 -0.43 7.79 7.59
C GLU A 354 -1.44 8.00 8.75
N ASN A 355 -2.43 8.87 8.57
CA ASN A 355 -3.46 9.10 9.58
C ASN A 355 -4.42 7.90 9.72
N ASP A 356 -4.83 7.28 8.61
CA ASP A 356 -5.62 6.05 8.61
C ASP A 356 -4.87 4.91 9.33
N LEU A 357 -3.55 4.80 9.13
CA LEU A 357 -2.69 3.79 9.76
C LEU A 357 -2.63 3.97 11.29
N SER A 358 -2.56 5.20 11.78
CA SER A 358 -2.54 5.50 13.22
C SER A 358 -3.86 5.13 13.92
N ASP A 359 -5.00 5.53 13.33
CA ASP A 359 -6.33 5.21 13.87
C ASP A 359 -6.61 3.68 13.80
N ALA A 360 -6.20 3.02 12.72
CA ALA A 360 -6.32 1.57 12.57
C ALA A 360 -5.40 0.77 13.51
N PHE A 361 -4.21 1.27 13.84
CA PHE A 361 -3.33 0.66 14.86
C PHE A 361 -3.90 0.76 16.27
N ALA A 362 -4.50 1.90 16.63
CA ALA A 362 -5.21 2.06 17.90
C ALA A 362 -6.42 1.11 18.00
N TRP A 363 -7.20 0.96 16.91
CA TRP A 363 -8.28 -0.03 16.83
C TRP A 363 -7.76 -1.48 16.97
N THR A 364 -6.70 -1.84 16.24
CA THR A 364 -6.09 -3.18 16.29
C THR A 364 -5.60 -3.52 17.69
N SER A 365 -4.91 -2.58 18.34
CA SER A 365 -4.40 -2.73 19.71
C SER A 365 -5.53 -2.98 20.71
N LYS A 366 -6.62 -2.21 20.61
CA LYS A 366 -7.81 -2.38 21.43
C LYS A 366 -8.50 -3.72 21.19
N MET A 367 -8.67 -4.14 19.92
CA MET A 367 -9.32 -5.40 19.57
C MET A 367 -8.52 -6.62 20.04
N TYR A 368 -7.21 -6.62 19.85
CA TYR A 368 -6.33 -7.69 20.30
C TYR A 368 -6.36 -7.81 21.83
N GLN A 369 -6.26 -6.69 22.55
CA GLN A 369 -6.31 -6.70 24.02
C GLN A 369 -7.68 -7.15 24.55
N ALA A 370 -8.78 -6.75 23.89
CA ALA A 370 -10.13 -7.20 24.27
C ALA A 370 -10.36 -8.70 23.99
N LYS A 371 -9.88 -9.22 22.85
CA LYS A 371 -10.09 -10.61 22.42
C LYS A 371 -9.17 -11.61 23.13
N TYR A 372 -7.94 -11.23 23.44
CA TYR A 372 -6.92 -12.16 23.96
C TYR A 372 -6.39 -11.84 25.37
N GLY A 373 -6.73 -10.68 25.94
CA GLY A 373 -6.31 -10.31 27.30
C GLY A 373 -4.83 -9.98 27.47
N GLU A 374 -4.08 -9.86 26.37
CA GLU A 374 -2.65 -9.55 26.31
C GLU A 374 -2.43 -8.20 25.58
N PRO A 375 -1.38 -7.41 25.89
CA PRO A 375 -1.09 -6.20 25.14
C PRO A 375 -0.65 -6.54 23.70
N TYR A 376 -1.07 -5.72 22.72
CA TYR A 376 -0.69 -5.95 21.33
C TYR A 376 0.76 -5.54 21.02
N SER A 377 1.17 -4.37 21.49
CA SER A 377 2.56 -3.90 21.43
C SER A 377 3.18 -3.93 22.83
N ALA A 378 4.36 -4.54 22.93
CA ALA A 378 5.20 -4.54 24.14
C ALA A 378 6.19 -3.36 24.19
N CYS A 379 6.42 -2.67 23.07
CA CYS A 379 7.28 -1.48 23.01
C CYS A 379 6.74 -0.39 23.95
N THR A 380 7.62 0.22 24.76
CA THR A 380 7.29 1.28 25.75
C THR A 380 7.77 2.68 25.32
N CYS A 381 7.97 2.88 24.01
CA CYS A 381 8.26 4.19 23.46
C CYS A 381 7.08 5.17 23.63
N TRP A 382 7.36 6.48 23.53
CA TRP A 382 6.35 7.53 23.73
C TRP A 382 5.08 7.35 22.87
N TYR A 383 5.23 6.91 21.62
CA TYR A 383 4.12 6.68 20.69
C TYR A 383 3.24 5.50 21.14
N CYS A 384 3.85 4.35 21.45
CA CYS A 384 3.09 3.18 21.89
C CYS A 384 2.39 3.40 23.24
N GLU A 385 2.99 4.18 24.15
CA GLU A 385 2.31 4.60 25.38
C GLU A 385 1.15 5.55 25.11
N ALA A 386 1.33 6.55 24.25
CA ALA A 386 0.24 7.46 23.88
C ALA A 386 -0.95 6.73 23.22
N VAL A 387 -0.67 5.76 22.35
CA VAL A 387 -1.70 4.89 21.77
C VAL A 387 -2.41 4.07 22.85
N ARG A 388 -1.66 3.41 23.77
CA ARG A 388 -2.24 2.65 24.89
C ARG A 388 -3.10 3.52 25.80
N GLU A 389 -2.60 4.71 26.17
CA GLU A 389 -3.34 5.69 26.98
C GLU A 389 -4.70 6.00 26.34
N SER A 390 -4.68 6.35 25.04
CA SER A 390 -5.88 6.79 24.29
C SER A 390 -7.05 5.81 24.31
N HIS A 391 -6.79 4.50 24.43
CA HIS A 391 -7.83 3.47 24.46
C HIS A 391 -8.07 2.83 25.84
N THR A 392 -7.37 3.25 26.90
CA THR A 392 -7.65 2.82 28.30
C THR A 392 -8.73 3.69 28.93
N SER A 393 -10.00 3.29 28.85
CA SER A 393 -11.12 4.07 29.41
C SER A 393 -11.00 4.26 30.93
N SER A 394 -11.51 5.37 31.47
CA SER A 394 -11.51 5.63 32.92
C SER A 394 -12.21 4.52 33.71
N LEU A 395 -13.28 3.94 33.15
CA LEU A 395 -13.99 2.79 33.73
C LEU A 395 -13.12 1.53 33.77
N SER A 396 -12.33 1.24 32.72
CA SER A 396 -11.47 0.05 32.69
C SER A 396 -10.36 0.09 33.76
N ARG A 397 -9.96 1.30 34.19
CA ARG A 397 -9.04 1.58 35.30
C ARG A 397 -9.72 1.40 36.66
N ILE A 398 -10.91 1.97 36.86
CA ILE A 398 -11.69 1.86 38.12
C ILE A 398 -11.98 0.38 38.45
N PHE A 399 -12.42 -0.39 37.46
CA PHE A 399 -12.75 -1.81 37.65
C PHE A 399 -11.55 -2.78 37.54
N LYS A 400 -10.30 -2.27 37.48
CA LYS A 400 -9.05 -3.06 37.32
C LYS A 400 -9.19 -4.19 36.29
N SER A 401 -9.79 -3.87 35.14
CA SER A 401 -10.11 -4.85 34.09
C SER A 401 -8.90 -5.65 33.63
N LYS A 402 -9.11 -6.81 32.98
CA LYS A 402 -8.03 -7.61 32.37
C LYS A 402 -7.12 -6.77 31.44
N SER A 403 -7.70 -5.80 30.71
CA SER A 403 -6.96 -4.82 29.90
C SER A 403 -6.03 -3.94 30.75
N TYR A 404 -6.50 -3.41 31.88
CA TYR A 404 -5.68 -2.61 32.79
C TYR A 404 -4.53 -3.44 33.40
N ALA A 405 -4.81 -4.66 33.86
CA ALA A 405 -3.79 -5.57 34.39
C ALA A 405 -2.73 -5.93 33.33
N ALA A 406 -3.14 -6.23 32.10
CA ALA A 406 -2.25 -6.55 30.99
C ALA A 406 -1.30 -5.39 30.62
N SER A 407 -1.77 -4.15 30.68
CA SER A 407 -0.92 -2.97 30.46
C SER A 407 0.01 -2.68 31.65
N LYS A 408 -0.41 -2.94 32.89
CA LYS A 408 0.45 -2.74 34.07
C LYS A 408 1.61 -3.74 34.09
N ASN A 409 1.31 -5.03 33.89
CA ASN A 409 2.29 -6.11 33.90
C ASN A 409 3.42 -5.93 32.87
N LEU A 410 3.20 -5.11 31.82
CA LEU A 410 4.23 -4.78 30.83
C LEU A 410 5.37 -3.92 31.43
N HIS A 411 5.07 -3.02 32.36
CA HIS A 411 6.08 -2.22 33.05
C HIS A 411 6.76 -2.96 34.19
N ASP A 412 6.08 -3.95 34.76
CA ASP A 412 6.60 -4.80 35.84
C ASP A 412 7.49 -5.95 35.30
N ALA A 413 7.67 -6.08 33.98
CA ALA A 413 8.46 -7.12 33.31
C ALA A 413 9.87 -6.62 32.93
N PRO A 414 10.95 -7.18 33.51
CA PRO A 414 12.31 -6.61 33.38
C PRO A 414 12.91 -6.66 31.96
N ASP A 415 12.57 -7.68 31.16
CA ASP A 415 13.28 -7.98 29.91
C ASP A 415 12.49 -7.69 28.63
N ALA A 416 11.23 -7.23 28.74
CA ALA A 416 10.28 -7.19 27.61
C ALA A 416 9.96 -5.78 27.08
N ALA A 417 10.38 -4.73 27.78
CA ALA A 417 9.81 -3.39 27.67
C ALA A 417 10.87 -2.30 27.41
N SER A 418 11.51 -2.33 26.23
CA SER A 418 12.42 -1.24 25.82
C SER A 418 11.66 -0.06 25.22
N SER A 419 12.01 1.16 25.67
CA SER A 419 11.54 2.42 25.11
C SER A 419 12.29 2.84 23.84
N ASP A 420 13.41 2.17 23.52
CA ASP A 420 14.18 2.38 22.30
C ASP A 420 13.39 1.88 21.08
N LEU A 421 13.09 2.81 20.17
CA LEU A 421 12.35 2.58 18.94
C LEU A 421 13.08 1.66 17.95
N LEU A 422 14.42 1.63 17.99
CA LEU A 422 15.23 0.82 17.09
C LEU A 422 15.34 -0.63 17.54
N LYS A 423 15.08 -0.92 18.82
CA LYS A 423 15.29 -2.25 19.44
C LYS A 423 14.00 -2.96 19.87
N SER A 424 12.86 -2.26 19.83
CA SER A 424 11.57 -2.80 20.23
C SER A 424 10.62 -2.98 19.03
N PRO A 425 9.99 -4.15 18.85
CA PRO A 425 8.91 -4.33 17.87
C PRO A 425 7.72 -3.44 18.20
N HIS A 426 7.59 -2.33 17.47
CA HIS A 426 6.46 -1.42 17.52
C HIS A 426 5.55 -1.59 16.29
N ILE A 427 4.69 -0.59 16.02
CA ILE A 427 3.87 -0.49 14.82
C ILE A 427 4.70 -0.65 13.53
N SER A 428 4.21 -1.44 12.57
CA SER A 428 4.82 -1.47 11.24
C SER A 428 4.17 -0.39 10.36
N ALA A 429 4.95 0.64 10.05
CA ALA A 429 4.50 1.80 9.28
C ALA A 429 5.23 1.94 7.93
N HIS A 430 5.84 0.87 7.41
CA HIS A 430 6.63 0.93 6.17
C HIS A 430 5.79 1.21 4.91
N ASN A 431 4.51 0.79 4.90
CA ASN A 431 3.53 1.12 3.86
C ASN A 431 2.90 2.51 3.99
N ALA A 432 3.32 3.32 4.98
CA ALA A 432 2.74 4.63 5.20
C ALA A 432 3.05 5.59 4.04
N ILE A 433 2.00 6.19 3.49
CA ILE A 433 2.04 7.27 2.52
C ILE A 433 1.33 8.50 3.07
N ARG A 434 1.77 9.68 2.64
CA ARG A 434 1.14 10.96 2.94
C ARG A 434 0.38 11.49 1.74
N ASP A 435 -0.49 12.45 2.00
CA ASP A 435 -1.30 13.14 1.00
C ASP A 435 -1.28 14.64 1.26
N GLN A 436 -1.16 15.45 0.20
CA GLN A 436 -0.97 16.90 0.31
C GLN A 436 -2.23 17.60 0.84
N ASP A 437 -3.41 17.10 0.48
CA ASP A 437 -4.70 17.68 0.88
C ASP A 437 -5.16 17.25 2.29
N SER A 438 -4.41 16.34 2.94
CA SER A 438 -4.76 15.76 4.25
C SER A 438 -4.26 16.56 5.47
N GLU A 439 -3.76 17.79 5.29
CA GLU A 439 -3.11 18.58 6.35
C GLU A 439 -4.02 18.83 7.57
N ALA A 440 -5.31 19.13 7.35
CA ALA A 440 -6.25 19.36 8.45
C ALA A 440 -6.44 18.11 9.33
N LYS A 441 -6.51 16.92 8.72
CA LYS A 441 -6.60 15.62 9.42
C LYS A 441 -5.31 15.34 10.20
N ALA A 442 -4.15 15.60 9.58
CA ALA A 442 -2.84 15.46 10.21
C ALA A 442 -2.69 16.35 11.46
N ARG A 443 -3.09 17.63 11.38
CA ARG A 443 -3.08 18.56 12.53
C ARG A 443 -3.99 18.07 13.66
N VAL A 444 -5.20 17.60 13.35
CA VAL A 444 -6.13 17.03 14.35
C VAL A 444 -5.56 15.77 15.01
N ASN A 445 -4.98 14.85 14.24
CA ASN A 445 -4.42 13.61 14.77
C ASN A 445 -3.13 13.85 15.57
N ALA A 446 -2.28 14.79 15.15
CA ALA A 446 -1.15 15.25 15.95
C ALA A 446 -1.60 15.80 17.31
N ALA A 447 -2.64 16.64 17.37
CA ALA A 447 -3.18 17.17 18.61
C ALA A 447 -3.80 16.10 19.54
N LYS A 448 -4.49 15.09 18.97
CA LYS A 448 -4.98 13.93 19.74
C LYS A 448 -3.83 13.14 20.37
N LEU A 449 -2.80 12.86 19.58
CA LEU A 449 -1.63 12.08 19.99
C LEU A 449 -0.82 12.82 21.05
N ASP A 450 -0.64 14.12 20.88
CA ASP A 450 0.07 14.99 21.83
C ASP A 450 -0.66 15.09 23.19
N LYS A 451 -1.99 15.20 23.17
CA LYS A 451 -2.82 15.09 24.39
C LYS A 451 -2.64 13.73 25.08
N ALA A 452 -2.59 12.64 24.32
CA ALA A 452 -2.43 11.30 24.87
C ALA A 452 -1.01 11.06 25.43
N TYR A 453 0.02 11.62 24.77
CA TYR A 453 1.40 11.67 25.26
C TYR A 453 1.50 12.40 26.61
N HIS A 454 0.93 13.61 26.72
CA HIS A 454 0.91 14.36 27.97
C HIS A 454 0.19 13.62 29.11
N GLN A 455 -0.88 12.88 28.79
CA GLN A 455 -1.56 11.99 29.75
C GLN A 455 -0.68 10.81 30.18
N ALA A 456 0.06 10.19 29.24
CA ALA A 456 1.01 9.11 29.54
C ALA A 456 2.17 9.57 30.42
N CYS A 457 2.76 10.76 30.16
CA CYS A 457 3.80 11.33 31.03
C CYS A 457 3.28 11.69 32.42
N ALA A 458 2.05 12.24 32.51
CA ALA A 458 1.41 12.49 33.81
C ALA A 458 1.16 11.19 34.60
N ARG A 459 0.85 10.08 33.90
CA ARG A 459 0.73 8.74 34.51
C ARG A 459 2.09 8.20 34.96
N ALA A 460 3.12 8.32 34.14
CA ALA A 460 4.49 7.91 34.49
C ALA A 460 4.97 8.60 35.78
N ARG A 461 4.83 9.94 35.85
CA ARG A 461 5.08 10.71 37.09
C ARG A 461 4.32 10.18 38.30
N LYS A 462 3.01 9.93 38.16
CA LYS A 462 2.15 9.44 39.25
C LYS A 462 2.55 8.04 39.74
N GLU A 463 3.08 7.20 38.86
CA GLU A 463 3.52 5.83 39.16
C GLU A 463 5.01 5.74 39.51
N GLY A 464 5.71 6.88 39.64
CA GLY A 464 7.15 6.91 39.99
C GLY A 464 8.08 6.42 38.87
N ARG A 465 7.60 6.36 37.63
CA ARG A 465 8.35 5.90 36.45
C ARG A 465 9.03 7.07 35.74
N LYS A 466 10.15 6.80 35.06
CA LYS A 466 10.82 7.78 34.18
C LYS A 466 9.81 8.31 33.14
N GLU A 467 9.84 9.61 32.88
CA GLU A 467 9.04 10.21 31.82
C GLU A 467 9.48 9.74 30.43
N LEU A 468 8.56 9.81 29.48
CA LEU A 468 8.77 9.34 28.11
C LEU A 468 9.56 10.40 27.34
N GLU A 469 10.66 9.99 26.72
CA GLU A 469 11.46 10.86 25.86
C GLU A 469 10.91 10.86 24.43
N ARG A 470 10.82 12.06 23.84
CA ARG A 470 10.40 12.28 22.45
C ARG A 470 11.54 12.92 21.68
N ASN A 471 12.30 12.11 20.96
CA ASN A 471 13.36 12.61 20.07
C ASN A 471 12.74 13.51 18.99
N GLU A 472 13.29 14.71 18.81
CA GLU A 472 12.78 15.69 17.84
C GLU A 472 13.33 15.48 16.42
N TYR A 473 14.47 14.79 16.28
CA TYR A 473 15.17 14.56 15.01
C TYR A 473 15.73 13.14 14.90
N PHE A 474 15.92 12.68 13.66
CA PHE A 474 16.63 11.44 13.32
C PHE A 474 17.64 11.67 12.20
N TYR A 475 18.68 10.83 12.17
CA TYR A 475 19.67 10.77 11.08
C TYR A 475 19.20 9.82 9.98
N THR A 476 19.54 10.15 8.74
CA THR A 476 19.07 9.48 7.53
C THR A 476 19.96 9.86 6.35
N TYR A 477 19.85 9.20 5.19
CA TYR A 477 20.75 9.40 4.05
C TYR A 477 19.97 9.73 2.78
N ALA A 478 20.35 10.82 2.09
CA ALA A 478 19.78 11.24 0.83
C ALA A 478 20.81 11.20 -0.30
N TRP A 479 20.56 10.40 -1.34
CA TRP A 479 21.50 10.10 -2.43
C TRP A 479 22.92 9.74 -1.92
N GLY A 480 23.01 9.01 -0.80
CA GLY A 480 24.27 8.63 -0.15
C GLY A 480 24.89 9.69 0.79
N TYR A 481 24.28 10.87 0.94
CA TYR A 481 24.74 11.91 1.87
C TYR A 481 23.95 11.90 3.18
N PRO A 482 24.59 11.97 4.36
CA PRO A 482 23.88 12.02 5.64
C PRO A 482 23.14 13.35 5.81
N MET A 483 21.95 13.31 6.41
CA MET A 483 21.12 14.47 6.73
C MET A 483 20.34 14.25 8.05
N THR A 484 19.95 15.34 8.69
CA THR A 484 19.04 15.34 9.85
C THR A 484 17.62 15.70 9.42
N SER A 485 16.62 15.00 9.96
CA SER A 485 15.20 15.22 9.62
C SER A 485 14.33 15.26 10.88
N PRO A 486 13.27 16.09 10.94
CA PRO A 486 12.32 16.09 12.05
C PRO A 486 11.67 14.71 12.24
N ALA A 487 11.73 14.20 13.47
CA ALA A 487 11.29 12.86 13.82
C ALA A 487 9.78 12.78 14.06
N TYR A 488 9.00 12.66 12.99
CA TYR A 488 7.60 12.24 13.08
C TYR A 488 7.49 10.72 13.26
N VAL A 489 7.99 10.21 14.38
CA VAL A 489 7.91 8.79 14.77
C VAL A 489 6.44 8.39 14.97
N PRO A 490 5.98 7.21 14.49
CA PRO A 490 6.72 6.10 13.86
C PRO A 490 6.94 6.24 12.33
N TYR A 491 6.37 7.28 11.72
CA TYR A 491 6.38 7.55 10.28
C TYR A 491 7.61 8.34 9.83
N GLY A 492 8.76 8.06 10.45
CA GLY A 492 10.05 8.54 9.99
C GLY A 492 10.33 7.94 8.61
N VAL A 493 10.39 8.80 7.60
CA VAL A 493 10.58 8.46 6.20
C VAL A 493 11.83 9.16 5.68
N ASP A 494 12.63 8.44 4.90
CA ASP A 494 13.85 8.97 4.26
C ASP A 494 13.52 10.29 3.53
N PRO A 495 14.12 11.45 3.88
CA PRO A 495 13.89 12.72 3.22
C PRO A 495 14.23 12.75 1.73
N CYS A 496 15.10 11.87 1.25
CA CYS A 496 15.33 11.66 -0.19
C CYS A 496 14.07 11.15 -0.89
N ALA A 497 13.24 10.43 -0.14
CA ALA A 497 11.96 9.88 -0.54
C ALA A 497 10.77 10.53 0.20
N ALA A 498 10.95 11.66 0.90
CA ALA A 498 9.90 12.32 1.70
C ALA A 498 10.00 13.86 1.79
N GLY A 499 11.07 14.44 1.25
CA GLY A 499 11.21 15.87 1.00
C GLY A 499 10.50 16.28 -0.28
N ASN A 500 11.13 17.12 -1.10
CA ASN A 500 10.58 17.65 -2.34
C ASN A 500 10.43 16.63 -3.49
N GLY A 501 10.77 15.35 -3.24
CA GLY A 501 10.30 14.21 -4.04
C GLY A 501 10.82 14.12 -5.47
N ARG A 502 11.95 14.77 -5.75
CA ARG A 502 12.49 14.96 -7.11
C ARG A 502 13.26 13.75 -7.65
N SER A 503 13.63 12.84 -6.75
CA SER A 503 14.53 11.70 -6.92
C SER A 503 13.94 10.54 -7.73
N TYR A 504 12.62 10.48 -7.85
CA TYR A 504 11.90 9.33 -8.39
C TYR A 504 10.76 9.76 -9.32
N ALA A 505 10.57 9.00 -10.41
CA ALA A 505 9.45 9.08 -11.36
C ALA A 505 8.06 9.13 -10.71
N THR A 506 7.95 8.44 -9.57
CA THR A 506 6.77 8.34 -8.72
C THR A 506 7.25 8.43 -7.28
N HIS A 507 6.54 9.20 -6.46
CA HIS A 507 6.96 9.41 -5.09
C HIS A 507 6.69 8.17 -4.21
N PRO A 508 7.69 7.58 -3.52
CA PRO A 508 7.48 6.34 -2.77
C PRO A 508 6.60 6.50 -1.52
N TYR A 509 6.58 7.69 -0.90
CA TYR A 509 5.88 7.96 0.37
C TYR A 509 4.83 9.09 0.32
N TYR A 510 4.45 9.56 -0.88
CA TYR A 510 3.37 10.54 -1.10
C TYR A 510 2.51 10.03 -2.25
N VAL A 511 1.21 10.18 -2.13
CA VAL A 511 0.28 10.16 -3.27
C VAL A 511 -0.54 11.43 -3.23
N ASN A 512 -0.89 11.97 -4.38
CA ASN A 512 -1.86 13.05 -4.45
C ASN A 512 -3.26 12.41 -4.54
N LYS A 513 -4.09 12.58 -3.51
CA LYS A 513 -5.47 12.06 -3.46
C LYS A 513 -6.53 13.07 -3.94
N SER A 514 -6.13 14.16 -4.58
CA SER A 514 -7.08 15.07 -5.21
C SER A 514 -8.02 14.28 -6.15
N PRO A 515 -9.24 14.80 -6.45
CA PRO A 515 -10.24 14.08 -7.25
C PRO A 515 -9.74 13.54 -8.59
N ASP A 516 -8.64 14.08 -9.11
CA ASP A 516 -8.07 13.74 -10.39
C ASP A 516 -6.95 12.69 -10.38
N VAL A 517 -6.40 12.32 -9.21
CA VAL A 517 -5.07 11.68 -9.17
C VAL A 517 -4.96 10.36 -8.39
N TYR A 518 -5.71 10.09 -7.32
CA TYR A 518 -5.67 8.76 -6.64
C TYR A 518 -6.94 8.44 -5.84
N GLY A 519 -7.46 7.21 -5.96
CA GLY A 519 -8.57 6.67 -5.15
C GLY A 519 -9.99 7.14 -5.49
N ASN A 520 -10.15 8.29 -6.15
CA ASN A 520 -11.44 8.87 -6.57
C ASN A 520 -11.66 8.81 -8.09
N CYS A 521 -11.15 7.75 -8.73
CA CYS A 521 -10.77 7.72 -10.15
C CYS A 521 -11.87 7.86 -11.21
N MET A 522 -13.14 8.18 -10.89
CA MET A 522 -14.25 8.38 -11.85
C MET A 522 -15.38 9.23 -11.23
N ALA A 523 -15.98 10.15 -11.97
CA ALA A 523 -17.03 11.06 -11.51
C ALA A 523 -18.29 10.33 -11.02
N GLY A 524 -18.76 10.68 -9.81
CA GLY A 524 -19.89 10.01 -9.16
C GLY A 524 -19.61 8.56 -8.72
N THR A 525 -18.35 8.13 -8.69
CA THR A 525 -17.92 6.90 -8.00
C THR A 525 -17.45 7.12 -6.56
N GLY A 526 -17.13 8.37 -6.20
CA GLY A 526 -16.89 8.77 -4.82
C GLY A 526 -18.09 8.48 -3.91
N GLY A 527 -17.80 7.89 -2.76
CA GLY A 527 -18.60 8.11 -1.55
C GLY A 527 -17.87 9.13 -0.69
N GLU A 528 -18.55 9.69 0.31
CA GLU A 528 -18.02 10.74 1.22
C GLU A 528 -16.86 10.26 2.12
N SER A 529 -16.39 9.02 1.94
CA SER A 529 -15.20 8.46 2.58
C SER A 529 -13.99 8.56 1.66
N GLY A 530 -13.20 9.62 1.82
CA GLY A 530 -11.86 9.74 1.23
C GLY A 530 -10.96 8.62 1.76
N GLY A 531 -10.76 7.57 0.97
CA GLY A 531 -10.17 6.30 1.41
C GLY A 531 -10.76 5.16 0.61
N SER A 532 -10.13 4.80 -0.50
CA SER A 532 -10.61 3.74 -1.41
C SER A 532 -9.48 2.98 -2.12
N SER A 533 -8.38 2.75 -1.41
CA SER A 533 -7.79 1.40 -1.41
C SER A 533 -8.29 0.67 -0.17
N GLY A 534 -8.44 -0.66 -0.25
CA GLY A 534 -8.87 -1.46 0.90
C GLY A 534 -7.69 -1.63 1.83
N GLY A 535 -7.73 -1.04 3.02
CA GLY A 535 -6.66 -1.19 3.99
C GLY A 535 -6.40 -2.65 4.36
N CYS A 536 -5.16 -2.96 4.74
CA CYS A 536 -4.71 -4.29 5.21
C CYS A 536 -5.79 -5.03 6.03
N GLY A 537 -6.21 -6.20 5.56
CA GLY A 537 -7.24 -7.03 6.21
C GLY A 537 -8.71 -6.69 5.86
N GLY A 538 -8.98 -5.56 5.21
CA GLY A 538 -10.32 -5.15 4.81
C GLY A 538 -10.72 -5.65 3.42
N LEU A 539 -11.95 -6.13 3.28
CA LEU A 539 -12.65 -6.16 1.99
C LEU A 539 -12.68 -4.75 1.43
N GLY A 540 -12.16 -4.58 0.21
CA GLY A 540 -12.18 -3.30 -0.49
C GLY A 540 -13.60 -2.84 -0.83
N GLY A 541 -14.26 -2.12 0.07
CA GLY A 541 -15.50 -1.41 -0.23
C GLY A 541 -16.45 -1.15 0.94
N CYS A 542 -16.80 0.13 1.12
CA CYS A 542 -18.08 0.63 1.62
C CYS A 542 -18.67 0.02 2.91
N GLY A 543 -18.25 0.55 4.06
CA GLY A 543 -18.98 0.46 5.32
C GLY A 543 -18.98 1.81 6.04
N GLY A 544 -20.06 2.58 5.95
CA GLY A 544 -20.15 3.90 6.58
C GLY A 544 -20.19 3.78 8.11
N SER A 545 -19.19 4.32 8.81
CA SER A 545 -19.22 4.47 10.27
C SER A 545 -19.68 5.86 10.66
N GLY A 546 -21.00 6.08 10.64
CA GLY A 546 -21.61 7.18 11.37
C GLY A 546 -21.32 7.00 12.87
N GLY A 547 -20.67 7.98 13.47
CA GLY A 547 -20.29 7.97 14.89
C GLY A 547 -21.51 8.18 15.82
N GLY A 548 -22.39 7.18 15.90
CA GLY A 548 -23.47 7.15 16.87
C GLY A 548 -22.93 6.98 18.29
N GLY A 549 -22.86 8.07 19.05
CA GLY A 549 -22.43 8.03 20.44
C GLY A 549 -23.40 7.21 21.29
N CYS A 550 -22.89 6.12 21.88
CA CYS A 550 -23.63 5.29 22.84
C CYS A 550 -23.76 6.01 24.20
N GLY A 551 -24.67 6.98 24.27
CA GLY A 551 -25.14 7.57 25.52
C GLY A 551 -26.08 6.60 26.24
N GLY A 552 -25.66 6.07 27.39
CA GLY A 552 -26.53 5.29 28.25
C GLY A 552 -27.51 6.20 28.99
N GLY A 553 -28.80 6.09 28.69
CA GLY A 553 -29.89 6.73 29.44
C GLY A 553 -30.74 5.68 30.14
N GLY A 554 -30.72 5.67 31.48
CA GLY A 554 -31.65 4.88 32.28
C GLY A 554 -33.09 5.40 32.17
N GLY A 555 -34.07 4.50 32.36
CA GLY A 555 -35.48 4.81 32.13
C GLY A 555 -36.19 5.61 33.25
N GLY A 556 -37.41 6.05 32.91
CA GLY A 556 -38.31 6.88 33.70
C GLY A 556 -38.73 8.11 32.88
N GLY A 557 -40.01 8.47 32.72
CA GLY A 557 -41.25 7.86 33.20
C GLY A 557 -42.37 8.92 33.26
N GLY A 558 -43.39 8.83 32.39
CA GLY A 558 -44.44 9.85 32.24
C GLY A 558 -43.98 11.13 31.49
N GLY A 559 -44.84 11.95 30.88
CA GLY A 559 -46.28 11.79 30.61
C GLY A 559 -47.01 13.13 30.41
N GLY A 560 -47.57 13.38 29.21
CA GLY A 560 -48.66 14.35 28.95
C GLY A 560 -48.32 15.84 28.62
N GLY A 561 -49.11 16.45 27.72
CA GLY A 561 -49.11 17.88 27.33
C GLY A 561 -48.12 18.24 26.19
N GLY A 562 -48.42 18.98 25.11
CA GLY A 562 -49.52 19.95 24.83
C GLY A 562 -49.30 21.25 25.62
N CYS A 563 -48.95 22.43 25.09
CA CYS A 563 -49.18 23.12 23.79
C CYS A 563 -47.92 23.95 23.38
N GLY A 564 -47.84 24.79 22.32
CA GLY A 564 -48.75 25.14 21.21
C GLY A 564 -48.78 26.67 20.91
N GLY A 565 -48.34 27.09 19.72
CA GLY A 565 -48.04 28.51 19.36
C GLY A 565 -46.63 28.93 19.82
N GLY A 566 -45.86 29.84 19.24
CA GLY A 566 -46.01 30.90 18.22
C GLY A 566 -44.79 31.82 18.47
N GLY A 567 -44.01 32.24 17.48
CA GLY A 567 -44.36 33.35 16.59
C GLY A 567 -43.88 34.68 17.18
N GLY A 568 -42.60 35.02 16.96
CA GLY A 568 -41.93 36.23 17.45
C GLY A 568 -40.47 36.25 17.03
#